data_AF-A0A2K8P8B7-F1
#
_entry.id   AF-A0A2K8P8B7-F1
#
_cell.length_a   1.000
_cell.length_b   1.000
_cell.length_c   1.000
_cell.angle_alpha   90.00
_cell.angle_beta   90.00
_cell.angle_gamma   90.00
#
_symmetry.space_group_name_H-M   'P 1'
#
loop_
_entity.id
_entity.type
_entity.pdbx_description
1 polymer ?
#
loop_
_entity_poly.entity_id
_entity_poly.type
_entity_poly.pdbx_seq_one_letter_code
_entity_poly.pdbx_strand_id
1 'polypeptide(L)' 'MNGKKPKNPDGPETLSDEEMMKLINEILDSVPAEQAEDCLLAIADGRPAPHDVPVDLTPAQANDLLLFLHRGGG' A
#
# COMPACT_ATOMS: atom_id res chain seq x y z
N MET A 1 20.47 29.39 -2.96
CA MET A 1 20.77 28.11 -2.29
C MET A 1 19.51 27.26 -2.34
N ASN A 2 19.55 26.19 -3.13
CA ASN A 2 18.43 25.27 -3.33
C ASN A 2 18.86 23.95 -2.70
N GLY A 3 18.20 23.49 -1.64
CA GLY A 3 18.67 22.28 -0.96
C GLY A 3 17.97 21.97 0.37
N LYS A 4 17.15 20.92 0.30
CA LYS A 4 16.73 20.04 1.40
C LYS A 4 15.71 20.65 2.37
N LYS A 5 14.45 20.55 1.98
CA LYS A 5 13.34 20.48 2.94
C LYS A 5 13.56 19.22 3.80
N PRO A 6 13.55 19.32 5.14
CA PRO A 6 13.72 18.15 6.00
C PRO A 6 12.57 17.16 5.73
N LYS A 7 12.92 15.89 5.51
CA LYS A 7 11.97 14.79 5.60
C LYS A 7 11.43 14.82 7.02
N ASN A 8 10.16 15.20 7.19
CA ASN A 8 9.48 15.07 8.48
C ASN A 8 9.40 13.57 8.79
N PRO A 9 9.88 13.09 9.94
CA PRO A 9 9.75 11.69 10.34
C PRO A 9 8.47 11.41 11.17
N ASP A 10 7.48 12.31 11.16
CA ASP A 10 6.34 12.29 12.09
C ASP A 10 4.98 12.51 11.39
N GLY A 11 4.73 11.73 10.34
CA GLY A 11 3.40 11.53 9.77
C GLY A 11 3.30 10.09 9.28
N PRO A 12 2.10 9.48 9.17
CA PRO A 12 1.96 8.18 8.51
C PRO A 12 2.65 8.32 7.16
N GLU A 13 3.75 7.59 6.98
CA GLU A 13 4.60 7.73 5.80
C GLU A 13 3.76 7.35 4.59
N THR A 14 3.20 8.36 3.92
CA THR A 14 2.56 8.19 2.62
C THR A 14 3.59 7.54 1.73
N LEU A 15 3.30 6.31 1.30
CA LEU A 15 4.18 5.55 0.41
C LEU A 15 4.40 6.37 -0.88
N SER A 16 5.60 6.32 -1.44
CA SER A 16 5.83 6.85 -2.78
C SER A 16 5.19 5.91 -3.82
N ASP A 17 4.79 6.42 -4.99
CA ASP A 17 4.23 5.59 -6.07
C ASP A 17 5.11 4.37 -6.42
N GLU A 18 6.43 4.53 -6.45
CA GLU A 18 7.37 3.42 -6.70
C GLU A 18 7.31 2.32 -5.62
N GLU A 19 7.17 2.71 -4.35
CA GLU A 19 7.05 1.77 -3.24
C GLU A 19 5.67 1.13 -3.22
N MET A 20 4.62 1.89 -3.53
CA MET A 20 3.27 1.35 -3.71
C MET A 20 3.24 0.29 -4.81
N MET A 21 3.88 0.58 -5.94
CA MET A 21 3.95 -0.34 -7.07
C MET A 21 4.72 -1.61 -6.72
N LYS A 22 5.83 -1.53 -5.98
CA LYS A 22 6.55 -2.71 -5.50
C LYS A 22 5.69 -3.57 -4.57
N LEU A 23 5.06 -2.95 -3.57
CA LEU A 23 4.22 -3.65 -2.61
C LEU A 23 3.04 -4.35 -3.31
N ILE A 24 2.39 -3.67 -4.26
CA ILE A 24 1.33 -4.27 -5.08
C ILE A 24 1.87 -5.47 -5.86
N ASN A 25 3.03 -5.36 -6.50
CA ASN A 25 3.61 -6.49 -7.22
C ASN A 25 3.94 -7.67 -6.29
N GLU A 26 4.45 -7.41 -5.09
CA GLU A 26 4.72 -8.48 -4.10
C GLU A 26 3.44 -9.17 -3.63
N ILE A 27 2.37 -8.40 -3.40
CA ILE A 27 1.06 -8.98 -3.05
C ILE A 27 0.53 -9.79 -4.23
N LEU A 28 0.58 -9.25 -5.45
CA LEU A 28 0.09 -9.92 -6.67
C LEU A 28 0.89 -11.16 -7.06
N ASP A 29 2.16 -11.26 -6.65
CA ASP A 29 2.97 -12.46 -6.80
C ASP A 29 2.52 -13.59 -5.87
N SER A 30 2.00 -13.24 -4.68
CA SER A 30 1.52 -14.20 -3.69
C SER A 30 0.05 -14.56 -3.83
N VAL A 31 -0.81 -13.60 -4.18
CA VAL A 31 -2.27 -13.79 -4.29
C VAL A 31 -2.82 -13.16 -5.57
N PRO A 32 -3.91 -13.70 -6.15
CA PRO A 32 -4.57 -13.11 -7.31
C PRO A 32 -5.03 -11.67 -7.03
N ALA A 33 -5.13 -10.85 -8.08
CA ALA A 33 -5.57 -9.45 -7.97
C ALA A 33 -6.90 -9.26 -7.22
N GLU A 34 -7.85 -10.17 -7.42
CA GLU A 34 -9.14 -10.16 -6.70
C GLU A 34 -8.96 -10.36 -5.18
N GLN A 35 -8.05 -11.25 -4.77
CA GLN A 35 -7.74 -11.48 -3.34
C GLN A 35 -6.83 -10.39 -2.77
N ALA A 36 -5.92 -9.85 -3.58
CA ALA A 36 -5.07 -8.72 -3.19
C ALA A 36 -5.91 -7.50 -2.80
N GLU A 37 -6.93 -7.17 -3.60
CA GLU A 37 -7.86 -6.09 -3.30
C GLU A 37 -8.64 -6.36 -2.00
N ASP A 38 -9.19 -7.57 -1.83
CA ASP A 38 -9.93 -7.93 -0.62
C ASP A 38 -9.04 -7.88 0.64
N CYS A 39 -7.78 -8.30 0.53
CA CYS A 39 -6.79 -8.17 1.61
C CYS A 39 -6.48 -6.71 1.95
N LEU A 40 -6.21 -5.89 0.94
CA LEU A 40 -5.95 -4.47 1.16
C LEU A 40 -7.18 -3.77 1.77
N LEU A 41 -8.39 -4.11 1.33
CA LEU A 41 -9.64 -3.58 1.86
C LEU A 41 -9.84 -3.96 3.33
N ALA A 42 -9.59 -5.22 3.68
CA ALA A 42 -9.68 -5.69 5.06
C ALA A 42 -8.67 -4.94 5.96
N ILE A 43 -7.41 -4.83 5.53
CA ILE A 43 -6.37 -4.12 6.29
C ILE A 43 -6.71 -2.64 6.44
N ALA A 44 -7.20 -1.99 5.38
CA ALA A 44 -7.62 -0.59 5.40
C ALA A 44 -8.77 -0.33 6.39
N ASP A 45 -9.68 -1.31 6.54
CA ASP A 45 -10.77 -1.29 7.51
C ASP A 45 -10.32 -1.64 8.95
N GLY A 46 -9.02 -1.95 9.14
CA GLY A 46 -8.45 -2.38 10.42
C GLY A 46 -8.79 -3.83 10.79
N ARG A 47 -9.25 -4.62 9.82
CA ARG A 47 -9.51 -6.05 9.96
C ARG A 47 -8.30 -6.87 9.50
N PRO A 48 -8.11 -8.07 10.05
CA PRO A 48 -7.08 -8.98 9.55
C PRO A 48 -7.36 -9.35 8.10
N ALA A 49 -6.30 -9.43 7.29
CA ALA A 49 -6.40 -9.89 5.91
C ALA A 49 -6.97 -11.32 5.87
N PRO A 50 -7.94 -11.61 4.98
CA PRO A 50 -8.52 -12.94 4.84
C PRO A 50 -7.55 -13.95 4.22
N HIS A 51 -6.52 -13.46 3.51
CA HIS A 51 -5.43 -14.26 2.98
C HIS A 51 -4.09 -13.75 3.52
N ASP A 52 -3.14 -14.67 3.66
CA ASP A 52 -1.78 -14.36 4.08
C ASP A 52 -1.10 -13.53 2.98
N VAL A 53 -0.86 -12.25 3.26
CA VAL A 53 -0.10 -11.36 2.37
C VAL A 53 1.30 -11.18 2.97
N PRO A 54 2.37 -11.26 2.16
CA PRO A 54 3.74 -11.21 2.66
C PRO A 54 4.19 -9.81 3.15
N VAL A 55 3.27 -8.85 3.16
CA VAL A 55 3.54 -7.44 3.46
C VAL A 55 2.83 -7.04 4.75
N ASP A 56 3.58 -6.43 5.66
CA ASP A 56 3.02 -5.82 6.87
C ASP A 56 2.63 -4.38 6.53
N LEU A 57 1.32 -4.15 6.35
CA LEU A 57 0.78 -2.86 5.95
C LEU A 57 -0.07 -2.28 7.09
N THR A 58 0.10 -0.99 7.34
CA THR A 58 -0.85 -0.24 8.17
C THR A 58 -2.15 0.01 7.41
N PRO A 59 -3.28 0.24 8.11
CA PRO A 59 -4.55 0.56 7.47
C PRO A 59 -4.47 1.77 6.51
N ALA A 60 -3.66 2.77 6.86
CA ALA A 60 -3.44 3.94 6.00
C ALA A 60 -2.71 3.57 4.70
N GLN A 61 -1.67 2.74 4.80
CA GLN A 61 -0.91 2.27 3.63
C GLN A 61 -1.75 1.37 2.73
N ALA A 62 -2.54 0.47 3.32
CA ALA A 62 -3.44 -0.38 2.54
C ALA A 62 -4.48 0.45 1.78
N ASN A 63 -5.00 1.51 2.40
CA ASN A 63 -5.89 2.46 1.74
C ASN A 63 -5.19 3.22 0.59
N ASP A 64 -3.95 3.66 0.77
CA ASP A 64 -3.16 4.29 -0.31
C ASP A 64 -2.95 3.33 -1.49
N LEU A 65 -2.66 2.05 -1.23
CA LEU A 65 -2.49 1.02 -2.27
C LEU A 65 -3.79 0.73 -3.03
N LEU A 66 -4.94 0.67 -2.34
CA LEU A 66 -6.26 0.55 -2.97
C LEU A 66 -6.54 1.72 -3.89
N LEU A 67 -6.29 2.95 -3.40
CA LEU A 67 -6.46 4.15 -4.20
C LEU A 67 -5.55 4.13 -5.42
N PHE A 68 -4.31 3.66 -5.29
CA PHE A 68 -3.38 3.52 -6.41
C PHE A 68 -3.87 2.49 -7.45
N LEU A 69 -4.37 1.33 -7.02
CA LEU A 69 -4.97 0.31 -7.90
C LEU A 69 -6.19 0.86 -8.65
N HIS A 70 -7.11 1.52 -7.94
CA HIS A 70 -8.36 2.04 -8.50
C HIS A 70 -8.15 3.26 -9.40
N ARG A 71 -7.11 4.04 -9.14
CA ARG A 71 -6.75 5.22 -9.95
C ARG A 71 -6.23 4.84 -11.33
N GLY A 72 -5.92 3.56 -11.57
CA GLY A 72 -5.32 3.07 -12.79
C GLY A 72 -3.86 3.50 -12.84
N GLY A 73 -2.98 2.68 -12.24
CA GLY A 73 -1.54 2.76 -12.50
C GLY A 73 -1.30 2.60 -14.00
N GLY A 74 -1.00 3.72 -14.66
CA GLY A 74 -0.76 3.81 -16.10
C GLY A 74 0.61 3.28 -16.52
#